data_AF-A0A4E0R0X3-F1
#
_entry.id   AF-A0A4E0R0X3-F1
#
_cell.length_a   1.000
_cell.length_b   1.000
_cell.length_c   1.000
_cell.angle_alpha   90.00
_cell.angle_beta   90.00
_cell.angle_gamma   90.00
#
_symmetry.space_group_name_H-M   'P 1'
#
loop_
_entity.id
_entity.type
_entity.pdbx_description
1 polymer ?
#
loop_
_entity_poly.entity_id
_entity_poly.type
_entity_poly.pdbx_seq_one_letter_code
_entity_poly.pdbx_strand_id
1 'polypeptide(L)'
;MIKEEKFQNALYALQALLIQARSMAYEKVDHQRLAELLDDAEELPQLIAVAEDKTDDFKAALTDLSKQYHCPYVLQQFEQPQSHSNAY
;
A
#
# COMPACT_ATOMS: atom_id res chain seq x y z
N MET A 1 4.62 12.99 4.24
CA MET A 1 5.65 12.31 5.02
C MET A 1 4.94 11.31 5.88
N ILE A 2 5.34 10.05 5.79
CA ILE A 2 4.85 9.03 6.72
C ILE A 2 5.72 9.09 7.96
N LYS A 3 5.11 8.90 9.14
CA LYS A 3 5.83 8.73 10.40
C LYS A 3 6.95 7.70 10.23
N GLU A 4 8.12 7.97 10.82
CA GLU A 4 9.33 7.17 10.61
C GLU A 4 9.08 5.68 10.94
N GLU A 5 8.36 5.42 12.03
CA GLU A 5 7.99 4.08 12.49
C GLU A 5 6.95 3.37 11.59
N LYS A 6 6.45 4.04 10.55
CA LYS A 6 5.54 3.49 9.56
C LYS A 6 6.08 3.56 8.14
N PHE A 7 7.22 4.20 7.91
CA PHE A 7 7.77 4.38 6.56
C PHE A 7 8.05 3.05 5.86
N GLN A 8 8.74 2.11 6.53
CA GLN A 8 9.00 0.78 5.96
C GLN A 8 7.70 0.03 5.67
N ASN A 9 6.74 0.10 6.59
CA ASN A 9 5.44 -0.53 6.45
C ASN A 9 4.65 0.04 5.26
N ALA A 10 4.74 1.34 5.00
CA ALA A 10 4.15 1.99 3.83
C ALA A 10 4.73 1.43 2.52
N LEU A 11 6.06 1.25 2.46
CA LEU A 11 6.72 0.64 1.30
C LEU A 11 6.31 -0.81 1.08
N TYR A 12 6.22 -1.61 2.16
CA TYR A 12 5.75 -3.00 2.05
C TYR A 12 4.28 -3.10 1.63
N ALA A 13 3.43 -2.19 2.11
CA ALA A 13 2.04 -2.12 1.67
C ALA A 13 1.92 -1.76 0.18
N LEU A 14 2.73 -0.81 -0.31
CA LEU A 14 2.79 -0.47 -1.74
C LEU A 14 3.27 -1.67 -2.57
N GLN A 15 4.32 -2.37 -2.12
CA GLN A 15 4.79 -3.59 -2.77
C GLN A 15 3.70 -4.66 -2.82
N ALA A 16 2.92 -4.80 -1.75
CA ALA A 16 1.82 -5.76 -1.69
C ALA A 16 0.72 -5.44 -2.72
N LEU A 17 0.42 -4.17 -2.99
CA LEU A 17 -0.50 -3.78 -4.07
C LEU A 17 0.04 -4.18 -5.46
N LEU A 18 1.33 -3.99 -5.71
CA LEU A 18 1.94 -4.42 -6.97
C LEU A 18 1.92 -5.95 -7.14
N ILE A 19 2.06 -6.69 -6.03
CA ILE A 19 1.90 -8.15 -6.02
C ILE A 19 0.44 -8.52 -6.31
N GLN A 20 -0.53 -7.81 -5.73
CA GLN A 20 -1.96 -8.00 -6.04
C GLN A 20 -2.22 -7.78 -7.53
N ALA A 21 -1.71 -6.69 -8.09
CA ALA A 21 -1.83 -6.38 -9.51
C ALA A 21 -1.32 -7.52 -10.39
N ARG A 22 -0.13 -8.04 -10.06
CA ARG A 22 0.46 -9.19 -10.76
C ARG A 22 -0.39 -10.45 -10.63
N SER A 23 -0.98 -10.71 -9.46
CA SER A 23 -1.89 -11.85 -9.25
C SER A 23 -3.15 -11.72 -10.10
N MET A 24 -3.76 -10.53 -10.12
CA MET A 24 -4.93 -10.24 -10.96
C MET A 24 -4.65 -10.47 -12.45
N ALA A 25 -3.46 -10.06 -12.92
CA ALA A 25 -3.03 -10.32 -14.29
C ALA A 25 -2.91 -11.82 -14.59
N TYR A 26 -2.31 -12.60 -13.66
CA TYR A 26 -2.20 -14.05 -13.80
C TYR A 26 -3.57 -14.76 -13.82
N GLU A 27 -4.51 -14.28 -13.00
CA GLU A 27 -5.88 -14.77 -12.92
C GLU A 27 -6.76 -14.32 -14.09
N LYS A 28 -6.21 -13.57 -15.05
CA LYS A 28 -6.92 -13.03 -16.22
C LYS A 28 -8.10 -12.16 -15.84
N VAL A 29 -7.96 -11.40 -14.74
CA VAL A 29 -8.88 -10.31 -14.43
C VAL A 29 -8.86 -9.31 -15.59
N ASP A 30 -10.00 -8.67 -15.82
CA ASP A 30 -10.16 -7.69 -16.88
C ASP A 30 -9.09 -6.58 -16.80
N HIS A 31 -8.52 -6.22 -17.96
CA HIS A 31 -7.42 -5.25 -18.04
C HIS A 31 -7.82 -3.86 -17.54
N GLN A 32 -9.08 -3.46 -17.70
CA GLN A 32 -9.58 -2.19 -17.16
C GLN A 32 -9.49 -2.22 -15.63
N ARG A 33 -9.91 -3.34 -15.01
CA ARG A 33 -9.87 -3.48 -13.56
C ARG A 33 -8.44 -3.51 -13.01
N LEU A 34 -7.49 -4.06 -13.77
CA LEU A 34 -6.07 -4.00 -13.44
C LEU A 34 -5.52 -2.58 -13.54
N ALA A 35 -5.88 -1.83 -14.59
CA ALA A 35 -5.47 -0.45 -14.76
C ALA A 35 -6.01 0.44 -13.63
N GLU A 36 -7.28 0.29 -13.26
CA GLU A 36 -7.90 1.00 -12.13
C GLU A 36 -7.12 0.79 -10.82
N LEU A 37 -6.71 -0.45 -10.51
CA LEU A 37 -5.89 -0.73 -9.32
C LEU A 37 -4.57 0.04 -9.35
N LEU A 38 -3.91 0.06 -10.51
CA LEU A 38 -2.61 0.70 -10.66
C LEU A 38 -2.74 2.22 -10.56
N ASP A 39 -3.73 2.81 -11.24
CA ASP A 39 -4.04 4.24 -11.17
C ASP A 39 -4.32 4.67 -9.72
N ASP A 40 -5.17 3.93 -8.99
CA ASP A 40 -5.47 4.25 -7.59
C ASP A 40 -4.22 4.09 -6.69
N ALA A 41 -3.31 3.14 -7.02
CA ALA A 41 -2.08 2.94 -6.26
C ALA A 41 -1.03 4.05 -6.48
N GLU A 42 -1.11 4.81 -7.59
CA GLU A 42 -0.18 5.92 -7.90
C GLU A 42 -0.29 7.10 -6.93
N GLU A 43 -1.41 7.24 -6.22
CA GLU A 43 -1.59 8.29 -5.21
C GLU A 43 -0.71 8.05 -3.97
N LEU A 44 -0.45 6.80 -3.62
CA LEU A 44 0.24 6.42 -2.38
C LEU A 44 1.70 6.94 -2.31
N PRO A 45 2.54 6.82 -3.36
CA PRO A 45 3.87 7.43 -3.38
C PRO A 45 3.88 8.93 -3.11
N GLN A 46 2.85 9.67 -3.56
CA GLN A 46 2.78 11.11 -3.35
C GLN A 46 2.61 11.43 -1.86
N LEU A 47 1.74 10.69 -1.16
CA LEU A 47 1.54 10.82 0.30
C LEU A 47 2.82 10.51 1.09
N ILE A 48 3.64 9.58 0.59
CA ILE A 48 4.95 9.28 1.17
C ILE A 48 5.91 10.46 1.01
N ALA A 49 5.97 11.06 -0.19
CA ALA A 49 6.98 12.02 -0.58
C ALA A 49 6.79 13.44 -0.04
N VAL A 50 5.57 13.86 0.31
CA VAL A 50 5.33 15.21 0.84
C VAL A 50 5.98 15.43 2.21
N ALA A 51 6.14 16.68 2.67
CA ALA A 51 6.80 16.97 3.95
C ALA A 51 5.84 16.87 5.15
N GLU A 52 4.55 17.11 4.94
CA GLU A 52 3.51 17.08 5.98
C GLU A 52 3.23 15.65 6.44
N ASP A 53 2.88 15.44 7.71
CA ASP A 53 2.45 14.10 8.16
C ASP A 53 1.18 13.68 7.41
N LYS A 54 1.28 12.57 6.66
CA LYS A 54 0.23 11.95 5.86
C LYS A 54 -0.05 10.51 6.25
N THR A 55 0.37 10.11 7.45
CA THR A 55 0.26 8.71 7.91
C THR A 55 -1.19 8.23 7.93
N ASP A 56 -2.11 9.06 8.43
CA ASP A 56 -3.53 8.69 8.51
C ASP A 56 -4.22 8.75 7.14
N ASP A 57 -3.86 9.73 6.30
CA ASP A 57 -4.33 9.83 4.91
C ASP A 57 -3.91 8.61 4.10
N PHE A 58 -2.63 8.18 4.24
CA PHE A 58 -2.11 6.96 3.62
C PHE A 58 -2.85 5.73 4.12
N LYS A 59 -3.09 5.61 5.43
CA LYS A 59 -3.85 4.49 6.00
C LYS A 59 -5.28 4.45 5.45
N ALA A 60 -5.94 5.60 5.34
CA ALA A 60 -7.30 5.70 4.82
C ALA A 60 -7.34 5.23 3.35
N ALA A 61 -6.48 5.79 2.49
CA ALA A 61 -6.38 5.39 1.08
C ALA A 61 -6.10 3.89 0.94
N LEU A 62 -5.16 3.35 1.72
CA LEU A 62 -4.83 1.93 1.72
C LEU A 62 -5.99 1.04 2.18
N THR A 63 -6.77 1.52 3.15
CA THR A 63 -7.96 0.81 3.65
C THR A 63 -9.04 0.73 2.59
N ASP A 64 -9.24 1.81 1.83
CA ASP A 64 -10.23 1.86 0.76
C ASP A 64 -9.82 0.97 -0.42
N LEU A 65 -8.55 1.04 -0.84
CA LEU A 65 -7.95 0.11 -1.80
C LEU A 65 -8.11 -1.35 -1.37
N SER A 66 -7.78 -1.65 -0.11
CA SER A 66 -7.89 -3.00 0.44
C SER A 66 -9.31 -3.57 0.34
N LYS A 67 -10.34 -2.73 0.51
CA LYS A 67 -11.74 -3.13 0.38
C LYS A 67 -12.15 -3.26 -1.09
N GLN A 68 -11.83 -2.25 -1.89
CA GLN A 68 -12.19 -2.17 -3.31
C GLN A 68 -11.64 -3.35 -4.13
N TYR A 69 -10.41 -3.76 -3.83
CA TYR A 69 -9.72 -4.84 -4.54
C TYR A 69 -9.65 -6.16 -3.76
N HIS A 70 -10.37 -6.26 -2.64
CA HIS A 70 -10.46 -7.46 -1.79
C HIS A 70 -9.08 -8.04 -1.40
N CYS A 71 -8.14 -7.17 -1.04
CA CYS A 71 -6.76 -7.52 -0.70
C CYS A 71 -6.38 -7.13 0.75
N PRO A 72 -7.01 -7.74 1.78
CA PRO A 72 -6.81 -7.35 3.19
C PRO A 72 -5.36 -7.44 3.68
N TYR A 73 -4.54 -8.28 3.05
CA TYR A 73 -3.14 -8.44 3.38
C TYR A 73 -2.29 -7.18 3.10
N VAL A 74 -2.75 -6.30 2.21
CA VAL A 74 -2.10 -5.02 1.91
C VAL A 74 -2.14 -4.12 3.15
N LEU A 75 -3.32 -3.96 3.75
CA LEU A 75 -3.49 -3.17 4.98
C LEU A 75 -2.70 -3.78 6.14
N GLN A 76 -2.65 -5.12 6.23
CA GLN A 76 -1.88 -5.81 7.26
C GLN A 76 -0.39 -5.44 7.21
N GLN A 77 0.22 -5.29 6.02
CA GLN A 77 1.61 -4.83 5.92
C GLN A 77 1.81 -3.46 6.57
N PHE A 78 0.84 -2.56 6.44
CA PHE A 78 0.91 -1.24 7.05
C PHE A 78 0.72 -1.29 8.58
N GLU A 79 -0.21 -2.13 9.05
CA GLU A 79 -0.58 -2.21 10.46
C GLU A 79 0.42 -2.97 11.34
N GLN A 80 1.31 -3.78 10.74
CA GLN A 80 2.31 -4.52 11.49
C GLN A 80 3.06 -3.62 12.50
N PRO A 81 3.27 -4.09 13.75
CA PRO A 81 4.21 -3.43 14.64
C PRO A 81 5.58 -3.47 13.99
N GLN A 82 6.32 -2.35 13.98
CA GLN A 82 7.72 -2.42 13.56
C GLN A 82 8.47 -3.26 14.59
N SER A 83 8.91 -4.44 14.18
CA SER A 83 9.92 -5.18 14.92
C SER A 83 11.20 -4.36 14.82
N HIS A 84 11.66 -3.78 15.94
CA HIS A 84 13.02 -3.25 16.03
C HIS A 84 13.99 -4.41 15.79
N SER A 85 14.37 -4.65 14.54
CA SER A 85 15.61 -5.34 14.25
C SER A 85 16.71 -4.33 14.53
N ASN A 86 17.10 -4.24 15.80
CA ASN A 86 18.39 -3.69 16.18
C ASN A 86 19.44 -4.59 15.52
N ALA A 87 19.80 -4.28 14.28
CA ALA A 87 21.02 -4.78 13.69
C ALA A 87 22.16 -3.99 14.34
N TYR A 88 22.94 -4.71 15.16
CA TYR A 88 24.18 -4.29 15.79
C TYR A 88 25.21 -3.78 14.78
#